data_AF-A0A3D4Q255-F1
#
_entry.id   AF-A0A3D4Q255-F1
#
_cell.length_a   1.000
_cell.length_b   1.000
_cell.length_c   1.000
_cell.angle_alpha   90.00
_cell.angle_beta   90.00
_cell.angle_gamma   90.00
#
_symmetry.space_group_name_H-M   'P 1'
#
loop_
_entity.id
_entity.type
_entity.pdbx_description
1 polymer ?
#
loop_
_entity_poly.entity_id
_entity_poly.type
_entity_poly.pdbx_seq_one_letter_code
_entity_poly.pdbx_strand_id
1 'polypeptide(L)'
;MPISFSVFRFLTYLRLPVITRYMESQFVDDFFNEGKLRLSSFKKFRNNPDEQGDVAEGRANMKIATPNGNHTILATNGQEAYVLCGGTVENKNMEASFKTADGFRIINTLAFADAISRYIPGFIGGVEGLCSYRDSLLINDYDENSIVSPDQFTSPEEWAGVLQHLHP
;
A
#
# COMPACT_ATOMS: atom_id res chain seq x y z
N MET A 1 44.38 -26.78 7.54
CA MET A 1 43.27 -26.98 6.58
C MET A 1 42.31 -25.81 6.74
N PRO A 2 42.07 -24.96 5.73
CA PRO A 2 40.99 -23.98 5.81
C PRO A 2 39.67 -24.65 5.41
N ILE A 3 38.65 -24.48 6.24
CA ILE A 3 37.27 -24.87 5.94
C ILE A 3 36.69 -23.79 5.02
N SER A 4 36.33 -24.18 3.79
CA SER A 4 35.64 -23.32 2.84
C SER A 4 34.16 -23.26 3.21
N PHE A 5 33.67 -22.09 3.60
CA PHE A 5 32.24 -21.81 3.72
C PHE A 5 31.70 -21.40 2.34
N SER A 6 31.00 -22.31 1.67
CA SER A 6 30.13 -21.94 0.54
C SER A 6 28.88 -21.26 1.09
N VAL A 7 28.85 -19.93 1.02
CA VAL A 7 27.62 -19.17 1.18
C VAL A 7 26.78 -19.37 -0.08
N PHE A 8 25.79 -20.26 -0.01
CA PHE A 8 24.73 -20.33 -1.01
C PHE A 8 23.92 -19.04 -0.93
N ARG A 9 24.22 -18.06 -1.80
CA ARG A 9 23.36 -16.91 -2.04
C ARG A 9 22.11 -17.40 -2.78
N PHE A 10 21.07 -17.77 -2.05
CA PHE A 10 19.72 -17.72 -2.60
C PHE A 10 19.38 -16.24 -2.83
N LEU A 11 19.53 -15.78 -4.07
CA LEU A 11 18.97 -14.51 -4.50
C LEU A 11 17.46 -14.70 -4.60
N THR A 12 16.75 -14.40 -3.52
CA THR A 12 15.28 -14.33 -3.54
C THR A 12 14.89 -13.16 -4.43
N TYR A 13 14.34 -13.43 -5.61
CA TYR A 13 13.80 -12.38 -6.47
C TYR A 13 12.42 -11.99 -5.97
N LEU A 14 12.31 -10.78 -5.40
CA LEU A 14 11.02 -10.20 -5.05
C LEU A 14 10.24 -9.93 -6.35
N ARG A 15 9.15 -10.67 -6.58
CA ARG A 15 8.24 -10.40 -7.69
C ARG A 15 7.17 -9.41 -7.25
N LEU A 16 7.20 -8.23 -7.84
CA LEU A 16 6.19 -7.21 -7.64
C LEU A 16 5.06 -7.39 -8.66
N PRO A 17 3.81 -7.11 -8.28
CA PRO A 17 2.70 -7.11 -9.23
C PRO A 17 2.91 -6.02 -10.29
N VAL A 18 2.53 -6.31 -11.52
CA VAL A 18 2.39 -5.27 -12.55
C VAL A 18 1.14 -4.47 -12.21
N ILE A 19 1.29 -3.14 -12.16
CA ILE A 19 0.20 -2.23 -11.84
C ILE A 19 -0.18 -1.44 -13.08
N THR A 20 -1.47 -1.37 -13.38
CA THR A 20 -2.01 -0.53 -14.45
C THR A 20 -2.63 0.73 -13.85
N ARG A 21 -2.15 1.90 -14.29
CA ARG A 21 -2.72 3.20 -13.93
C ARG A 21 -3.54 3.72 -15.11
N TYR A 22 -4.86 3.69 -14.98
CA TYR A 22 -5.78 4.36 -15.90
C TYR A 22 -5.83 5.86 -15.63
N MET A 23 -5.74 6.68 -16.67
CA MET A 23 -5.85 8.14 -16.61
C MET A 23 -6.13 8.72 -17.99
N GLU A 24 -6.70 9.93 -18.03
CA GLU A 24 -6.99 10.65 -19.27
C GLU A 24 -5.75 10.73 -20.17
N SER A 25 -5.95 10.60 -21.49
CA SER A 25 -4.90 10.51 -22.51
C SER A 25 -3.85 11.61 -22.38
N GLN A 26 -4.30 12.84 -22.09
CA GLN A 26 -3.41 13.99 -21.88
C GLN A 26 -2.32 13.73 -20.83
N PHE A 27 -2.62 13.02 -19.74
CA PHE A 27 -1.62 12.74 -18.69
C PHE A 27 -0.70 11.58 -19.06
N VAL A 28 -1.17 10.66 -19.90
CA VAL A 28 -0.33 9.60 -20.47
C VAL A 28 0.66 10.21 -21.44
N ASP A 29 0.17 11.09 -22.34
CA ASP A 29 0.98 11.80 -23.31
C ASP A 29 2.01 12.71 -22.62
N ASP A 30 1.59 13.51 -21.64
CA ASP A 30 2.48 14.34 -20.82
C ASP A 30 3.61 13.53 -20.16
N PHE A 31 3.29 12.32 -19.68
CA PHE A 31 4.27 11.43 -19.06
C PHE A 31 5.29 10.91 -20.08
N PHE A 32 4.85 10.38 -21.21
CA PHE A 32 5.75 9.79 -22.19
C PHE A 32 6.50 10.81 -23.05
N ASN A 33 5.89 11.96 -23.34
CA ASN A 33 6.48 12.99 -24.19
C ASN A 33 7.37 13.96 -23.39
N GLU A 34 6.94 14.31 -22.17
CA GLU A 34 7.59 15.37 -21.38
C GLU A 34 8.14 14.89 -20.03
N GLY A 35 7.89 13.64 -19.64
CA GLY A 35 8.27 13.13 -18.33
C GLY A 35 7.44 13.69 -17.19
N LYS A 36 6.29 14.32 -17.48
CA LYS A 36 5.43 14.94 -16.47
C LYS A 36 4.48 13.89 -15.89
N LEU A 37 4.66 13.58 -14.60
CA LEU A 37 3.81 12.64 -13.90
C LEU A 37 2.75 13.34 -13.05
N ARG A 38 1.47 13.03 -13.30
CA ARG A 38 0.37 13.47 -12.44
C ARG A 38 0.24 12.57 -11.21
N LEU A 39 0.61 13.12 -10.05
CA LEU A 39 0.36 12.51 -8.74
C LEU A 39 -0.93 13.09 -8.11
N SER A 40 -1.60 12.27 -7.29
CA SER A 40 -2.74 12.72 -6.49
C SER A 40 -2.28 13.01 -5.05
N SER A 41 -3.14 13.65 -4.25
CA SER A 41 -2.87 13.88 -2.82
C SER A 41 -4.15 13.67 -2.03
N PHE A 42 -4.04 13.26 -0.77
CA PHE A 42 -5.21 13.03 0.08
C PHE A 42 -6.14 14.25 0.14
N LYS A 43 -5.57 15.46 0.14
CA LYS A 43 -6.32 16.71 0.08
C LYS A 43 -7.19 16.84 -1.19
N LYS A 44 -6.71 16.37 -2.34
CA LYS A 44 -7.50 16.33 -3.58
C LYS A 44 -8.46 15.14 -3.62
N PHE A 45 -8.06 13.97 -3.08
CA PHE A 45 -8.92 12.77 -3.02
C PHE A 45 -10.24 13.03 -2.29
N ARG A 46 -10.22 13.79 -1.18
CA ARG A 46 -11.43 14.19 -0.44
C ARG A 46 -12.52 14.86 -1.27
N ASN A 47 -12.14 15.48 -2.38
CA ASN A 47 -13.06 16.22 -3.24
C ASN A 47 -13.45 15.45 -4.49
N ASN A 48 -12.97 14.20 -4.66
CA ASN A 48 -13.28 13.40 -5.84
C ASN A 48 -14.61 12.65 -5.63
N PRO A 49 -15.66 12.89 -6.44
CA PRO A 49 -16.98 12.28 -6.26
C PRO A 49 -16.96 10.75 -6.38
N ASP A 50 -16.06 10.22 -7.22
CA ASP A 50 -15.96 8.78 -7.48
C ASP A 50 -15.22 8.02 -6.34
N GLU A 51 -14.50 8.73 -5.47
CA GLU A 51 -13.71 8.18 -4.35
C GLU A 51 -14.47 8.37 -3.02
N GLN A 52 -15.78 8.12 -3.04
CA GLN A 52 -16.72 8.14 -1.90
C GLN A 52 -16.77 9.42 -1.05
N GLY A 53 -16.04 10.49 -1.41
CA GLY A 53 -16.01 11.74 -0.66
C GLY A 53 -15.58 11.55 0.80
N ASP A 54 -14.71 10.57 1.09
CA ASP A 54 -14.30 10.30 2.46
C ASP A 54 -13.47 11.48 3.01
N VAL A 55 -14.14 12.31 3.80
CA VAL A 55 -13.52 13.45 4.50
C VAL A 55 -12.45 13.01 5.50
N ALA A 56 -12.48 11.75 5.94
CA ALA A 56 -11.53 11.16 6.86
C ALA A 56 -10.34 10.48 6.15
N GLU A 57 -10.28 10.48 4.81
CA GLU A 57 -9.19 9.86 4.05
C GLU A 57 -7.80 10.28 4.59
N GLY A 58 -6.95 9.28 4.82
CA GLY A 58 -5.68 9.42 5.53
C GLY A 58 -5.79 9.40 7.06
N ARG A 59 -6.94 9.04 7.63
CA ARG A 59 -7.12 8.79 9.08
C ARG A 59 -7.67 7.39 9.28
N ALA A 60 -7.10 6.65 10.23
CA ALA A 60 -7.62 5.37 10.66
C ALA A 60 -7.92 5.42 12.16
N ASN A 61 -9.10 4.94 12.55
CA ASN A 61 -9.47 4.76 13.94
C ASN A 61 -9.59 3.25 14.21
N MET A 62 -8.70 2.73 15.05
CA MET A 62 -8.66 1.34 15.44
C MET A 62 -9.08 1.22 16.89
N LYS A 63 -10.14 0.45 17.15
CA LYS A 63 -10.56 0.09 18.51
C LYS A 63 -10.17 -1.35 18.76
N ILE A 64 -9.37 -1.57 19.79
CA ILE A 64 -8.93 -2.91 20.20
C ILE A 64 -9.57 -3.18 21.55
N ALA A 65 -10.50 -4.13 21.60
CA ALA A 65 -11.06 -4.61 22.85
C ALA A 65 -10.26 -5.83 23.33
N THR A 66 -9.73 -5.77 24.55
CA THR A 66 -9.05 -6.90 25.19
C THR A 66 -9.74 -7.22 26.51
N PRO A 67 -9.57 -8.43 27.08
CA PRO A 67 -10.10 -8.75 28.41
C PRO A 67 -9.65 -7.76 29.50
N ASN A 68 -8.48 -7.12 29.30
CA ASN A 68 -7.87 -6.20 30.24
C ASN A 68 -8.23 -4.72 29.98
N GLY A 69 -9.03 -4.43 28.95
CA GLY A 69 -9.48 -3.08 28.65
C GLY A 69 -9.61 -2.79 27.16
N ASN A 70 -10.17 -1.62 26.86
CA ASN A 70 -10.37 -1.12 25.51
C ASN A 70 -9.30 -0.09 25.18
N HIS A 71 -8.62 -0.26 24.05
CA HIS A 71 -7.67 0.68 23.49
C HIS A 71 -8.27 1.32 22.24
N THR A 72 -8.00 2.61 22.03
CA THR A 72 -8.37 3.32 20.80
C THR A 72 -7.12 3.99 20.24
N ILE A 73 -6.77 3.65 19.00
CA ILE A 73 -5.63 4.18 18.28
C ILE A 73 -6.17 5.03 17.14
N LEU A 74 -5.75 6.30 17.10
CA LEU A 74 -6.01 7.19 15.98
C LEU A 74 -4.70 7.35 15.20
N ALA A 75 -4.65 6.77 14.00
CA ALA A 75 -3.55 6.99 13.06
C ALA A 75 -3.95 8.10 12.08
N THR A 76 -3.05 9.06 11.87
CA THR A 76 -3.19 10.07 10.83
C THR A 76 -1.99 9.99 9.90
N ASN A 77 -2.22 9.53 8.68
CA ASN A 77 -1.21 9.53 7.63
C ASN A 77 -1.07 10.95 7.07
N GLY A 78 0.17 11.33 6.78
CA GLY A 78 0.58 12.69 6.43
C GLY A 78 -0.37 13.34 5.43
N GLN A 79 -0.96 14.47 5.83
CA GLN A 79 -1.87 15.25 4.98
C GLN A 79 -1.16 15.84 3.74
N GLU A 80 0.17 15.84 3.76
CA GLU A 80 1.08 16.24 2.69
C GLU A 80 1.69 15.03 1.97
N ALA A 81 0.94 13.93 1.85
CA ALA A 81 1.37 12.77 1.06
C ALA A 81 0.91 12.89 -0.40
N TYR A 82 1.81 12.47 -1.29
CA TYR A 82 1.49 12.19 -2.69
C TYR A 82 1.16 10.71 -2.84
N VAL A 83 0.15 10.43 -3.65
CA VAL A 83 -0.39 9.09 -3.83
C VAL A 83 -0.50 8.79 -5.32
N LEU A 84 -0.04 7.60 -5.69
CA LEU A 84 -0.23 7.00 -7.00
C LEU A 84 -0.81 5.59 -6.82
N CYS A 85 -2.11 5.45 -7.05
CA CYS A 85 -2.78 4.15 -6.99
C CYS A 85 -2.87 3.53 -8.38
N GLY A 86 -2.90 2.22 -8.50
CA GLY A 86 -3.28 1.56 -9.75
C GLY A 86 -3.92 0.21 -9.49
N GLY A 87 -4.44 -0.40 -10.53
CA GLY A 87 -5.05 -1.72 -10.46
C GLY A 87 -4.01 -2.83 -10.63
N THR A 88 -4.08 -3.85 -9.77
CA THR A 88 -3.38 -5.14 -9.97
C THR A 88 -4.11 -6.05 -10.96
N VAL A 89 -5.38 -5.77 -11.24
CA VAL A 89 -6.25 -6.55 -12.13
C VAL A 89 -6.60 -5.70 -13.33
N GLU A 90 -6.31 -6.20 -14.53
CA GLU A 90 -6.81 -5.62 -15.77
C GLU A 90 -8.24 -6.15 -16.01
N ASN A 91 -9.23 -5.28 -15.90
CA ASN A 91 -10.62 -5.60 -16.18
C ASN A 91 -11.14 -4.63 -17.24
N LYS A 92 -11.78 -5.14 -18.29
CA LYS A 92 -12.40 -4.34 -19.36
C LYS A 92 -13.41 -3.32 -18.83
N ASN A 93 -14.01 -3.60 -17.67
CA ASN A 93 -14.93 -2.69 -17.02
C ASN A 93 -14.23 -1.50 -16.34
N MET A 94 -12.91 -1.56 -16.10
CA MET A 94 -12.17 -0.44 -15.50
C MET A 94 -12.06 0.75 -16.45
N GLU A 95 -11.89 0.53 -17.75
CA GLU A 95 -11.92 1.62 -18.74
C GLU A 95 -13.25 2.38 -18.69
N ALA A 96 -14.35 1.64 -18.54
CA ALA A 96 -15.69 2.22 -18.35
C ALA A 96 -15.83 2.95 -17.02
N SER A 97 -15.33 2.37 -15.92
CA SER A 97 -15.39 2.99 -14.57
C SER A 97 -14.55 4.27 -14.47
N PHE A 98 -13.35 4.29 -15.04
CA PHE A 98 -12.47 5.46 -15.04
C PHE A 98 -12.74 6.41 -16.21
N LYS A 99 -13.71 6.08 -17.08
CA LYS A 99 -14.10 6.87 -18.26
C LYS A 99 -12.90 7.21 -19.15
N THR A 100 -11.96 6.26 -19.28
CA THR A 100 -10.75 6.43 -20.08
C THR A 100 -10.29 5.09 -20.64
N ALA A 101 -9.81 5.09 -21.89
CA ALA A 101 -9.20 3.93 -22.52
C ALA A 101 -7.67 3.91 -22.33
N ASP A 102 -7.11 4.98 -21.76
CA ASP A 102 -5.67 5.18 -21.71
C ASP A 102 -5.12 4.99 -20.30
N GLY A 103 -3.85 4.63 -20.28
CA GLY A 103 -3.12 4.38 -19.06
C GLY A 103 -1.74 3.84 -19.36
N PHE A 104 -0.94 3.66 -18.32
CA PHE A 104 0.36 3.02 -18.44
C PHE A 104 0.56 1.94 -17.38
N ARG A 105 1.45 1.01 -17.69
CA ARG A 105 1.77 -0.14 -16.86
C ARG A 105 3.10 0.07 -16.17
N ILE A 106 3.11 -0.14 -14.85
CA ILE A 106 4.29 -0.06 -14.01
C ILE A 106 4.71 -1.51 -13.73
N ILE A 107 5.77 -1.94 -14.41
CA ILE A 107 6.29 -3.31 -14.32
C ILE A 107 7.17 -3.56 -13.10
N ASN A 108 7.72 -2.49 -12.53
CA ASN A 108 8.55 -2.51 -11.34
C ASN A 108 8.22 -1.28 -10.50
N THR A 109 7.26 -1.46 -9.59
CA THR A 109 6.71 -0.40 -8.74
C THR A 109 7.76 0.20 -7.81
N LEU A 110 8.65 -0.62 -7.24
CA LEU A 110 9.75 -0.13 -6.40
C LEU A 110 10.73 0.75 -7.18
N ALA A 111 11.19 0.31 -8.35
CA ALA A 111 12.10 1.10 -9.17
C ALA A 111 11.44 2.38 -9.68
N PHE A 112 10.15 2.32 -10.01
CA PHE A 112 9.36 3.47 -10.42
C PHE A 112 9.19 4.49 -9.29
N ALA A 113 8.88 4.02 -8.08
CA ALA A 113 8.78 4.86 -6.89
C ALA A 113 10.13 5.49 -6.52
N ASP A 114 11.23 4.73 -6.59
CA ASP A 114 12.59 5.27 -6.38
C ASP A 114 12.89 6.38 -7.39
N ALA A 115 12.59 6.17 -8.67
CA ALA A 115 12.81 7.17 -9.71
C ALA A 115 12.02 8.46 -9.43
N ILE A 116 10.75 8.36 -9.08
CA ILE A 116 9.87 9.53 -8.83
C ILE A 116 10.26 10.26 -7.55
N SER A 117 10.59 9.53 -6.49
CA SER A 117 10.88 10.11 -5.17
C SER A 117 11.97 11.17 -5.20
N ARG A 118 12.95 11.01 -6.10
CA ARG A 118 14.05 11.94 -6.33
C ARG A 118 13.61 13.29 -6.88
N TYR A 119 12.42 13.36 -7.47
CA TYR A 119 11.83 14.57 -8.05
C TYR A 119 10.75 15.19 -7.16
N ILE A 120 10.45 14.62 -5.99
CA ILE A 120 9.50 15.18 -5.03
C ILE A 120 10.27 16.03 -4.00
N PRO A 121 10.07 17.37 -3.97
CA PRO A 121 10.75 18.22 -3.00
C PRO A 121 10.39 17.83 -1.57
N GLY A 122 11.40 17.65 -0.72
CA GLY A 122 11.21 17.31 0.69
C GLY A 122 10.75 15.87 0.94
N PHE A 123 10.93 14.95 -0.02
CA PHE A 123 10.61 13.54 0.17
C PHE A 123 11.45 12.92 1.29
N ILE A 124 10.78 12.43 2.34
CA ILE A 124 11.40 11.79 3.50
C ILE A 124 11.27 10.26 3.50
N GLY A 125 10.32 9.73 2.72
CA GLY A 125 10.01 8.30 2.68
C GLY A 125 8.68 8.03 2.00
N GLY A 126 8.45 6.76 1.68
CA GLY A 126 7.23 6.30 1.00
C GLY A 126 6.86 4.90 1.46
N VAL A 127 5.60 4.55 1.24
CA VAL A 127 5.04 3.22 1.52
C VAL A 127 4.44 2.70 0.22
N GLU A 128 4.74 1.45 -0.11
CA GLU A 128 4.05 0.71 -1.15
C GLU A 128 3.18 -0.35 -0.48
N GLY A 129 1.93 -0.48 -0.93
CA GLY A 129 1.01 -1.46 -0.38
C GLY A 129 -0.24 -1.61 -1.23
N LEU A 130 -0.91 -2.76 -1.06
CA LEU A 130 -2.22 -2.99 -1.68
C LEU A 130 -3.29 -2.22 -0.90
N CYS A 131 -4.15 -1.53 -1.63
CA CYS A 131 -5.33 -0.88 -1.07
C CYS A 131 -6.57 -1.65 -1.50
N SER A 132 -7.41 -2.04 -0.53
CA SER A 132 -8.72 -2.65 -0.79
C SER A 132 -9.78 -1.58 -0.56
N TYR A 133 -10.30 -1.00 -1.65
CA TYR A 133 -11.44 -0.09 -1.59
C TYR A 133 -12.71 -0.92 -1.37
N ARG A 134 -13.42 -0.65 -0.28
CA ARG A 134 -14.64 -1.34 0.14
C ARG A 134 -15.72 -0.31 0.45
N ASP A 135 -17.00 -0.70 0.35
CA ASP A 135 -18.13 0.18 0.67
C ASP A 135 -18.22 0.50 2.17
N SER A 136 -17.62 -0.33 3.03
CA SER A 136 -17.50 -0.10 4.47
C SER A 136 -16.06 0.24 4.83
N LEU A 137 -15.88 1.37 5.50
CA LEU A 137 -14.62 1.77 6.14
C LEU A 137 -14.35 1.01 7.45
N LEU A 138 -15.35 0.28 7.95
CA LEU A 138 -15.26 -0.50 9.17
C LEU A 138 -14.85 -1.94 8.83
N ILE A 139 -13.67 -2.31 9.29
CA ILE A 139 -13.22 -3.70 9.34
C ILE A 139 -13.40 -4.15 10.79
N ASN A 140 -14.32 -5.08 10.99
CA ASN A 140 -14.39 -5.83 12.25
C ASN A 140 -13.63 -7.12 12.03
N ASP A 141 -12.57 -7.30 12.80
CA ASP A 141 -11.88 -8.56 12.90
C ASP A 141 -11.96 -9.05 14.34
N TYR A 142 -12.17 -10.34 14.52
CA TYR A 142 -12.31 -10.98 15.82
C TYR A 142 -11.36 -12.16 15.86
N ASP A 143 -10.39 -12.07 16.76
CA ASP A 143 -9.54 -13.19 17.08
C ASP A 143 -9.87 -13.70 18.47
N GLU A 144 -10.20 -14.98 18.57
CA GLU A 144 -10.38 -15.66 19.86
C GLU A 144 -9.04 -15.94 20.54
N ASN A 145 -7.94 -15.92 19.78
CA ASN A 145 -6.60 -16.10 20.31
C ASN A 145 -6.14 -14.81 20.96
N SER A 146 -5.69 -14.92 22.21
CA SER A 146 -5.07 -13.80 22.90
C SER A 146 -3.75 -13.45 22.22
N ILE A 147 -3.51 -12.16 21.94
CA ILE A 147 -2.18 -11.67 21.57
C ILE A 147 -1.26 -11.95 22.76
N VAL A 148 -0.42 -12.98 22.61
CA VAL A 148 0.56 -13.36 23.62
C VAL A 148 1.83 -12.55 23.42
N SER A 149 2.37 -12.08 24.54
CA SER A 149 3.51 -11.17 24.55
C SER A 149 4.79 -11.92 24.13
N PRO A 150 5.73 -11.26 23.42
CA PRO A 150 6.93 -11.92 22.90
C PRO A 150 7.82 -12.57 23.96
N ASP A 151 7.76 -12.12 25.21
CA ASP A 151 8.54 -12.63 26.35
C ASP A 151 8.13 -14.05 26.77
N GLN A 152 6.99 -14.53 26.29
CA GLN A 152 6.53 -15.90 26.53
C GLN A 152 7.13 -16.92 25.55
N PHE A 153 7.92 -16.48 24.56
CA PHE A 153 8.49 -17.31 23.52
C PHE A 153 10.00 -17.39 23.62
N THR A 154 10.57 -18.52 23.21
CA THR A 154 12.01 -18.76 23.32
C THR A 154 12.78 -18.06 22.20
N SER A 155 12.11 -17.79 21.07
CA SER A 155 12.67 -17.00 19.97
C SER A 155 11.63 -16.12 19.26
N PRO A 156 12.08 -15.05 18.57
CA PRO A 156 11.20 -14.19 17.77
C PRO A 156 10.48 -14.94 16.64
N GLU A 157 11.08 -15.98 16.06
CA GLU A 157 10.51 -16.80 15.00
C GLU A 157 9.34 -17.66 15.49
N GLU A 158 9.43 -18.14 16.74
CA GLU A 158 8.35 -18.89 17.39
C GLU A 158 7.13 -17.99 17.61
N TRP A 159 7.36 -16.76 18.10
CA TRP A 159 6.32 -15.75 18.24
C TRP A 159 5.70 -15.35 16.89
N ALA A 160 6.53 -15.10 15.87
CA ALA A 160 6.07 -14.76 14.52
C ALA A 160 5.25 -15.88 13.87
N GLY A 161 5.56 -17.15 14.15
CA GLY A 161 4.78 -18.30 13.67
C GLY A 161 3.36 -18.34 14.23
N VAL A 162 3.15 -17.91 15.47
CA VAL A 162 1.81 -17.82 16.08
C VAL A 162 0.99 -16.68 15.47
N LEU A 163 1.65 -15.57 15.10
CA LEU A 163 0.99 -14.44 14.43
C LEU A 163 0.54 -14.77 12.99
N GLN A 164 1.15 -15.76 12.32
CA GLN A 164 0.77 -16.17 10.96
C GLN A 164 -0.62 -16.81 10.89
N HIS A 165 -1.19 -17.25 12.02
CA HIS A 165 -2.55 -17.78 12.09
C HIS A 165 -3.63 -16.71 12.28
N LEU A 166 -3.23 -15.44 12.46
CA LEU A 166 -4.12 -14.29 12.66
C LEU A 166 -4.42 -13.55 11.33
N HIS A 167 -4.05 -14.12 10.19
CA HIS A 167 -4.32 -13.55 8.87
C HIS A 167 -5.44 -14.33 8.17
N PRO A 168 -6.53 -13.68 7.70
CA PRO A 168 -7.54 -14.31 6.85
C PRO A 168 -7.02 -14.66 5.44
#